data_AF-A0A351XKP1-F1
#
_entry.id   AF-A0A351XKP1-F1
#
_cell.length_a   1.000
_cell.length_b   1.000
_cell.length_c   1.000
_cell.angle_alpha   90.00
_cell.angle_beta   90.00
_cell.angle_gamma   90.00
#
_symmetry.space_group_name_H-M   'P 1'
#
loop_
_entity.id
_entity.type
_entity.pdbx_description
1 polymer ?
#
loop_
_entity_poly.entity_id
_entity_poly.type
_entity_poly.pdbx_seq_one_letter_code
_entity_poly.pdbx_strand_id
1 'polypeptide(L)'
;MIVQPKVKGFICTTAHPDGCRAAVKKQIDYIKSQPKADGYKKVLVIGASMGYGIASRIAATYVYGADTIGVIFDKPGREKRTASAGWYNTAAFEEFATADGYYAKSLNGDAYSQEMKDKVIELIKNDWGKADMVIYSIAAPRRTAPDGTVYRSVLKTTGKEYTNKTINLMTNEISEVTIPAATEEEINATVKVMGG
;
A
#
# COMPACT_ATOMS: atom_id res chain seq x y z
N MET A 1 -7.51 24.26 -6.57
CA MET A 1 -6.03 24.39 -6.50
C MET A 1 -5.45 23.75 -7.74
N ILE A 2 -4.53 24.41 -8.45
CA ILE A 2 -3.74 23.75 -9.50
C ILE A 2 -2.67 22.90 -8.80
N VAL A 3 -2.72 21.58 -8.98
CA VAL A 3 -1.77 20.65 -8.36
C VAL A 3 -0.57 20.46 -9.29
N GLN A 4 0.61 20.84 -8.82
CA GLN A 4 1.88 20.63 -9.54
C GLN A 4 2.75 19.62 -8.81
N PRO A 5 3.58 18.83 -9.52
CA PRO A 5 4.50 17.89 -8.90
C PRO A 5 5.54 18.62 -8.04
N LYS A 6 5.69 18.19 -6.78
CA LYS A 6 6.72 18.67 -5.86
C LYS A 6 7.63 17.50 -5.46
N VAL A 7 8.65 17.27 -6.29
CA VAL A 7 9.57 16.13 -6.20
C VAL A 7 10.91 16.54 -5.58
N LYS A 8 11.42 15.72 -4.65
CA LYS A 8 12.77 15.81 -4.11
C LYS A 8 13.36 14.40 -4.02
N GLY A 9 14.33 14.09 -4.87
CA GLY A 9 14.83 12.72 -5.03
C GLY A 9 13.70 11.78 -5.45
N PHE A 10 13.48 10.72 -4.67
CA PHE A 10 12.39 9.76 -4.89
C PHE A 10 11.08 10.11 -4.16
N ILE A 11 11.01 11.27 -3.48
CA ILE A 11 9.83 11.67 -2.70
C ILE A 11 9.04 12.72 -3.49
N CYS A 12 7.80 12.41 -3.85
CA CYS A 12 6.83 13.40 -4.30
C CYS A 12 5.88 13.76 -3.15
N THR A 13 5.80 15.06 -2.81
CA THR A 13 4.98 15.55 -1.69
C THR A 13 3.55 15.95 -2.07
N THR A 14 3.18 15.75 -3.33
CA THR A 14 1.88 16.09 -3.92
C THR A 14 1.34 14.92 -4.73
N ALA A 15 0.03 14.73 -4.73
CA ALA A 15 -0.65 13.75 -5.58
C ALA A 15 -1.82 14.41 -6.31
N HIS A 16 -1.93 14.20 -7.63
CA HIS A 16 -3.04 14.75 -8.42
C HIS A 16 -4.25 13.82 -8.34
N PRO A 17 -5.41 14.27 -7.84
CA PRO A 17 -6.57 13.39 -7.64
C PRO A 17 -7.04 12.74 -8.94
N ASP A 18 -7.23 13.53 -10.00
CA ASP A 18 -7.71 13.00 -11.29
C ASP A 18 -6.68 12.07 -11.96
N GLY A 19 -5.38 12.35 -11.77
CA GLY A 19 -4.32 11.48 -12.27
C GLY A 19 -4.30 10.12 -11.55
N CYS A 20 -4.50 10.12 -10.22
CA CYS A 20 -4.64 8.88 -9.44
C CYS A 20 -5.87 8.10 -9.87
N ARG A 21 -7.02 8.78 -10.04
CA ARG A 21 -8.26 8.17 -10.56
C ARG A 21 -8.05 7.54 -11.94
N ALA A 22 -7.42 8.26 -12.87
CA ALA A 22 -7.13 7.75 -14.21
C ALA A 22 -6.18 6.54 -14.17
N ALA A 23 -5.17 6.55 -13.29
CA ALA A 23 -4.25 5.43 -13.11
C ALA A 23 -4.95 4.17 -12.57
N VAL A 24 -5.89 4.31 -11.64
CA VAL A 24 -6.72 3.20 -11.15
C VAL A 24 -7.66 2.70 -12.25
N LYS A 25 -8.35 3.61 -12.95
CA LYS A 25 -9.22 3.28 -14.08
C LYS A 25 -8.48 2.45 -15.14
N LYS A 26 -7.26 2.85 -15.51
CA LYS A 26 -6.42 2.11 -16.47
C LYS A 26 -6.11 0.68 -16.01
N GLN A 27 -5.83 0.48 -14.72
CA GLN A 27 -5.59 -0.86 -14.16
C GLN A 27 -6.86 -1.71 -14.17
N ILE A 28 -8.01 -1.12 -13.81
CA ILE A 28 -9.31 -1.80 -13.86
C ILE A 28 -9.63 -2.22 -15.31
N ASP A 29 -9.47 -1.31 -16.27
CA ASP A 29 -9.73 -1.59 -17.68
C ASP A 29 -8.83 -2.73 -18.20
N TYR A 30 -7.55 -2.74 -17.81
CA TYR A 30 -6.63 -3.83 -18.11
C TYR A 30 -7.09 -5.17 -17.52
N ILE A 31 -7.53 -5.20 -16.26
CA ILE A 31 -7.99 -6.44 -15.64
C ILE A 31 -9.33 -6.90 -16.21
N LYS A 32 -10.25 -5.99 -16.54
CA LYS A 32 -11.52 -6.32 -17.20
C LYS A 32 -11.32 -6.96 -18.58
N SER A 33 -10.16 -6.75 -19.24
CA SER A 33 -9.83 -7.41 -20.51
C SER A 33 -9.16 -8.78 -20.35
N GLN A 34 -8.81 -9.19 -19.13
CA GLN A 34 -8.26 -10.52 -18.86
C GLN A 34 -9.39 -11.57 -18.70
N PRO A 35 -9.09 -12.86 -18.92
CA PRO A 35 -10.05 -13.93 -18.65
C PRO A 35 -10.55 -13.90 -17.21
N LYS A 36 -11.85 -14.13 -17.04
CA LYS A 36 -12.46 -14.38 -15.73
C LYS A 36 -12.01 -15.74 -15.22
N ALA A 37 -12.01 -15.90 -13.90
CA ALA A 37 -11.79 -17.18 -13.26
C ALA A 37 -12.74 -17.33 -12.07
N ASP A 38 -13.09 -18.57 -11.76
CA ASP A 38 -13.70 -18.88 -10.48
C ASP A 38 -12.65 -18.89 -9.37
N GLY A 39 -13.03 -18.47 -8.18
CA GLY A 39 -12.09 -18.35 -7.07
C GLY A 39 -12.68 -17.60 -5.88
N TYR A 40 -11.81 -16.92 -5.17
CA TYR A 40 -12.09 -16.20 -3.92
C TYR A 40 -13.21 -15.18 -4.08
N LYS A 41 -14.08 -15.09 -3.07
CA LYS A 41 -15.26 -14.21 -3.04
C LYS A 41 -15.19 -13.15 -1.95
N LYS A 42 -14.43 -13.36 -0.87
CA LYS A 42 -14.34 -12.47 0.30
C LYS A 42 -12.87 -12.20 0.66
N VAL A 43 -12.29 -11.18 0.03
CA VAL A 43 -10.84 -10.96 0.00
C VAL A 43 -10.43 -9.78 0.87
N LEU A 44 -9.68 -10.05 1.94
CA LEU A 44 -9.02 -9.02 2.74
C LEU A 44 -7.66 -8.68 2.14
N VAL A 45 -7.39 -7.39 1.93
CA VAL A 45 -6.09 -6.89 1.46
C VAL A 45 -5.50 -5.94 2.49
N ILE A 46 -4.36 -6.31 3.08
CA ILE A 46 -3.64 -5.50 4.06
C ILE A 46 -2.51 -4.77 3.34
N GLY A 47 -2.57 -3.44 3.29
CA GLY A 47 -1.71 -2.61 2.43
C GLY A 47 -2.33 -2.35 1.06
N ALA A 48 -3.59 -1.93 1.01
CA ALA A 48 -4.43 -1.99 -0.20
C ALA A 48 -4.41 -0.75 -1.12
N SER A 49 -3.64 0.28 -0.82
CA SER A 49 -3.79 1.61 -1.45
C SER A 49 -2.84 1.91 -2.61
N MET A 50 -1.72 1.19 -2.71
CA MET A 50 -0.68 1.44 -3.71
C MET A 50 0.02 0.13 -4.12
N GLY A 51 0.79 0.19 -5.20
CA GLY A 51 1.67 -0.90 -5.65
C GLY A 51 0.93 -2.24 -5.83
N TYR A 52 1.55 -3.33 -5.37
CA TYR A 52 0.99 -4.66 -5.49
C TYR A 52 -0.32 -4.86 -4.71
N GLY A 53 -0.54 -4.14 -3.61
CA GLY A 53 -1.75 -4.29 -2.81
C GLY A 53 -2.99 -3.85 -3.56
N ILE A 54 -3.00 -2.64 -4.14
CA ILE A 54 -4.13 -2.19 -4.95
C ILE A 54 -4.28 -3.00 -6.24
N ALA A 55 -3.18 -3.39 -6.88
CA ALA A 55 -3.22 -4.25 -8.06
C ALA A 55 -3.88 -5.60 -7.74
N SER A 56 -3.52 -6.21 -6.61
CA SER A 56 -4.13 -7.46 -6.14
C SER A 56 -5.60 -7.28 -5.78
N ARG A 57 -5.99 -6.15 -5.20
CA ARG A 57 -7.39 -5.83 -4.88
C ARG A 57 -8.24 -5.67 -6.14
N ILE A 58 -7.73 -4.96 -7.15
CA ILE A 58 -8.37 -4.82 -8.47
C ILE A 58 -8.49 -6.20 -9.13
N ALA A 59 -7.41 -6.98 -9.16
CA ALA A 59 -7.41 -8.33 -9.72
C ALA A 59 -8.44 -9.22 -9.03
N ALA A 60 -8.48 -9.23 -7.69
CA ALA A 60 -9.45 -10.03 -6.95
C ALA A 60 -10.90 -9.67 -7.32
N THR A 61 -11.19 -8.37 -7.37
CA THR A 61 -12.54 -7.86 -7.68
C THR A 61 -12.95 -8.22 -9.10
N TYR A 62 -12.10 -7.91 -10.10
CA TYR A 62 -12.50 -7.97 -11.50
C TYR A 62 -12.18 -9.30 -12.19
N VAL A 63 -11.30 -10.16 -11.65
CA VAL A 63 -11.08 -11.51 -12.18
C VAL A 63 -12.07 -12.51 -11.56
N TYR A 64 -12.22 -12.49 -10.24
CA TYR A 64 -13.03 -13.48 -9.50
C TYR A 64 -14.44 -12.99 -9.13
N GLY A 65 -14.74 -11.71 -9.31
CA GLY A 65 -15.97 -11.10 -8.83
C GLY A 65 -16.00 -11.02 -7.30
N ALA A 66 -14.85 -10.79 -6.66
CA ALA A 66 -14.74 -10.81 -5.21
C ALA A 66 -15.17 -9.48 -4.56
N ASP A 67 -15.79 -9.58 -3.40
CA ASP A 67 -15.96 -8.46 -2.48
C ASP A 67 -14.65 -8.22 -1.72
N THR A 68 -14.28 -6.95 -1.52
CA THR A 68 -12.98 -6.60 -0.94
C THR A 68 -13.04 -5.63 0.24
N ILE A 69 -12.27 -5.95 1.28
CA ILE A 69 -11.93 -5.06 2.39
C ILE A 69 -10.46 -4.73 2.28
N GLY A 70 -10.12 -3.44 2.27
CA GLY A 70 -8.75 -2.97 2.27
C GLY A 70 -8.36 -2.37 3.62
N VAL A 71 -7.12 -2.63 4.06
CA VAL A 71 -6.48 -1.83 5.12
C VAL A 71 -5.45 -0.93 4.47
N ILE A 72 -5.54 0.37 4.74
CA ILE A 72 -4.66 1.40 4.20
C ILE A 72 -4.08 2.24 5.34
N PHE A 73 -3.00 2.97 5.08
CA PHE A 73 -2.47 3.95 6.04
C PHE A 73 -2.07 5.23 5.33
N ASP A 74 -3.08 5.97 4.91
CA ASP A 74 -2.98 7.10 4.00
C ASP A 74 -3.49 8.40 4.62
N LYS A 75 -2.97 9.53 4.14
CA LYS A 75 -3.30 10.85 4.69
C LYS A 75 -4.35 11.52 3.81
N PRO A 76 -5.52 11.90 4.36
CA PRO A 76 -6.47 12.70 3.62
C PRO A 76 -5.90 14.08 3.28
N GLY A 77 -6.48 14.70 2.26
CA GLY A 77 -6.15 16.07 1.87
C GLY A 77 -6.51 17.07 2.97
N ARG A 78 -5.80 18.19 3.02
CA ARG A 78 -6.07 19.35 3.87
C ARG A 78 -6.13 20.59 3.00
N GLU A 79 -6.69 21.68 3.50
CA GLU A 79 -6.90 22.92 2.74
C GLU A 79 -5.69 23.37 1.88
N LYS A 80 -4.46 23.23 2.40
CA LYS A 80 -3.21 23.64 1.72
C LYS A 80 -2.34 22.48 1.20
N ARG A 81 -2.78 21.21 1.32
CA ARG A 81 -1.98 20.04 0.93
C ARG A 81 -2.86 18.95 0.34
N THR A 82 -2.45 18.38 -0.78
CA THR A 82 -3.11 17.20 -1.35
C THR A 82 -3.05 16.01 -0.39
N ALA A 83 -3.94 15.04 -0.60
CA ALA A 83 -3.85 13.75 0.06
C ALA A 83 -2.60 12.97 -0.42
N SER A 84 -2.29 11.85 0.23
CA SER A 84 -1.37 10.87 -0.35
C SER A 84 -2.00 10.22 -1.60
N ALA A 85 -1.17 9.71 -2.50
CA ALA A 85 -1.65 9.04 -3.71
C ALA A 85 -2.54 7.83 -3.35
N GLY A 86 -2.16 7.05 -2.33
CA GLY A 86 -2.95 5.91 -1.86
C GLY A 86 -4.35 6.27 -1.38
N TRP A 87 -4.55 7.46 -0.81
CA TRP A 87 -5.88 7.97 -0.45
C TRP A 87 -6.77 8.13 -1.69
N TYR A 88 -6.28 8.82 -2.72
CA TYR A 88 -7.03 9.03 -3.96
C TYR A 88 -7.23 7.74 -4.75
N ASN A 89 -6.22 6.87 -4.78
CA ASN A 89 -6.32 5.56 -5.42
C ASN A 89 -7.43 4.71 -4.79
N THR A 90 -7.50 4.69 -3.45
CA THR A 90 -8.51 3.92 -2.71
C THR A 90 -9.90 4.45 -3.00
N ALA A 91 -10.10 5.77 -2.92
CA ALA A 91 -11.39 6.39 -3.22
C ALA A 91 -11.85 6.11 -4.66
N ALA A 92 -10.93 6.20 -5.64
CA ALA A 92 -11.24 5.90 -7.03
C ALA A 92 -11.61 4.42 -7.22
N PHE A 93 -10.87 3.50 -6.60
CA PHE A 93 -11.17 2.07 -6.68
C PHE A 93 -12.54 1.75 -6.10
N GLU A 94 -12.86 2.25 -4.90
CA GLU A 94 -14.16 2.00 -4.27
C GLU A 94 -15.33 2.57 -5.08
N GLU A 95 -15.16 3.75 -5.67
CA GLU A 95 -16.17 4.34 -6.55
C GLU A 95 -16.42 3.47 -7.79
N PHE A 96 -15.37 3.03 -8.48
CA PHE A 96 -15.51 2.18 -9.67
C PHE A 96 -16.08 0.80 -9.31
N ALA A 97 -15.59 0.17 -8.25
CA ALA A 97 -16.05 -1.14 -7.82
C ALA A 97 -17.53 -1.10 -7.42
N THR A 98 -17.95 -0.09 -6.64
CA THR A 98 -19.34 0.10 -6.22
C THR A 98 -20.24 0.40 -7.42
N ALA A 99 -19.80 1.24 -8.35
CA ALA A 99 -20.54 1.53 -9.59
C ALA A 99 -20.73 0.28 -10.47
N ASP A 100 -19.77 -0.65 -10.44
CA ASP A 100 -19.84 -1.95 -11.11
C ASP A 100 -20.60 -3.01 -10.29
N GLY A 101 -21.14 -2.67 -9.11
CA GLY A 101 -21.96 -3.55 -8.28
C GLY A 101 -21.19 -4.45 -7.29
N TYR A 102 -19.89 -4.24 -7.11
CA TYR A 102 -19.08 -4.99 -6.15
C TYR A 102 -19.06 -4.31 -4.78
N TYR A 103 -19.00 -5.11 -3.71
CA TYR A 103 -18.72 -4.57 -2.38
C TYR A 103 -17.23 -4.19 -2.29
N ALA A 104 -16.96 -2.95 -1.88
CA ALA A 104 -15.62 -2.47 -1.59
C ALA A 104 -15.64 -1.53 -0.37
N LYS A 105 -14.90 -1.86 0.69
CA LYS A 105 -14.73 -0.99 1.87
C LYS A 105 -13.27 -0.90 2.30
N SER A 106 -12.87 0.20 2.93
CA SER A 106 -11.52 0.37 3.44
C SER A 106 -11.49 0.90 4.87
N LEU A 107 -10.53 0.41 5.63
CA LEU A 107 -10.19 0.92 6.96
C LEU A 107 -8.83 1.62 6.88
N ASN A 108 -8.76 2.85 7.36
CA ASN A 108 -7.54 3.64 7.35
C ASN A 108 -6.92 3.71 8.76
N GLY A 109 -5.74 3.14 8.93
CA GLY A 109 -4.98 3.18 10.18
C GLY A 109 -3.84 2.18 10.21
N ASP A 110 -3.16 2.10 11.35
CA ASP A 110 -1.98 1.24 11.49
C ASP A 110 -2.37 -0.24 11.53
N ALA A 111 -2.08 -0.97 10.46
CA ALA A 111 -2.32 -2.41 10.35
C ALA A 111 -1.58 -3.24 11.41
N TYR A 112 -0.50 -2.72 11.99
CA TYR A 112 0.22 -3.40 13.07
C TYR A 112 -0.52 -3.32 14.41
N SER A 113 -1.37 -2.32 14.62
CA SER A 113 -2.10 -2.13 15.87
C SER A 113 -3.11 -3.25 16.13
N GLN A 114 -3.38 -3.53 17.41
CA GLN A 114 -4.45 -4.44 17.81
C GLN A 114 -5.82 -3.84 17.48
N GLU A 115 -5.99 -2.53 17.73
CA GLU A 115 -7.22 -1.79 17.41
C GLU A 115 -7.63 -1.96 15.94
N MET A 116 -6.69 -1.85 15.00
CA MET A 116 -7.02 -2.04 13.59
C MET A 116 -7.41 -3.49 13.28
N LYS A 117 -6.76 -4.48 13.89
CA LYS A 117 -7.14 -5.89 13.72
C LYS A 117 -8.55 -6.15 14.23
N ASP A 118 -8.90 -5.59 15.38
CA ASP A 118 -10.23 -5.74 15.97
C ASP A 118 -11.30 -5.12 15.07
N LYS A 119 -11.06 -3.92 14.53
CA LYS A 119 -11.97 -3.25 13.56
C LYS A 119 -12.14 -4.07 12.28
N VAL A 120 -11.06 -4.65 11.74
CA VAL A 120 -11.13 -5.53 10.56
C VAL A 120 -11.95 -6.78 10.87
N ILE A 121 -11.71 -7.42 12.02
CA ILE A 121 -12.45 -8.61 12.46
C ILE A 121 -13.94 -8.31 12.62
N GLU A 122 -14.28 -7.19 13.25
CA GLU A 122 -15.66 -6.74 13.43
C GLU A 122 -16.34 -6.51 12.08
N LEU A 123 -15.69 -5.79 11.16
CA LEU A 123 -16.24 -5.53 9.83
C LEU A 123 -16.46 -6.83 9.04
N ILE A 124 -15.50 -7.76 9.09
CA ILE A 124 -15.64 -9.06 8.44
C ILE A 124 -16.80 -9.85 9.03
N LYS A 125 -16.96 -9.89 10.36
CA LYS A 125 -18.08 -10.60 11.01
C LYS A 125 -19.43 -10.01 10.60
N ASN A 126 -19.55 -8.69 10.57
CA ASN A 126 -20.79 -8.00 10.27
C ASN A 126 -21.20 -8.16 8.79
N ASP A 127 -20.25 -8.05 7.87
CA ASP A 127 -20.57 -7.94 6.45
C ASP A 127 -20.40 -9.26 5.69
N TRP A 128 -19.44 -10.10 6.08
CA TRP A 128 -19.03 -11.29 5.33
C TRP A 128 -19.19 -12.60 6.10
N GLY A 129 -19.19 -12.56 7.44
CA GLY A 129 -19.00 -13.71 8.31
C GLY A 129 -17.57 -14.24 8.31
N LYS A 130 -17.00 -14.51 7.13
CA LYS A 130 -15.65 -15.05 6.95
C LYS A 130 -14.97 -14.53 5.67
N ALA A 131 -13.66 -14.31 5.73
CA ALA A 131 -12.82 -14.09 4.56
C ALA A 131 -12.25 -15.42 4.02
N ASP A 132 -12.13 -15.54 2.70
CA ASP A 132 -11.58 -16.72 2.03
C ASP A 132 -10.18 -16.49 1.42
N MET A 133 -9.70 -15.25 1.38
CA MET A 133 -8.30 -14.91 1.08
C MET A 133 -7.82 -13.71 1.91
N VAL A 134 -6.57 -13.76 2.34
CA VAL A 134 -5.86 -12.64 2.96
C VAL A 134 -4.59 -12.35 2.16
N ILE A 135 -4.48 -11.14 1.64
CA ILE A 135 -3.28 -10.63 0.98
C ILE A 135 -2.54 -9.72 1.96
N TYR A 136 -1.29 -10.05 2.28
CA TYR A 136 -0.42 -9.23 3.13
C TYR A 136 0.62 -8.49 2.27
N SER A 137 0.34 -7.23 1.96
CA SER A 137 1.13 -6.39 1.05
C SER A 137 1.58 -5.09 1.72
N ILE A 138 2.10 -5.19 2.95
CA ILE A 138 2.61 -4.03 3.68
C ILE A 138 4.05 -3.72 3.26
N ALA A 139 4.31 -2.43 3.00
CA ALA A 139 5.65 -1.86 3.00
C ALA A 139 5.66 -0.68 3.99
N ALA A 140 6.40 -0.82 5.09
CA ALA A 140 6.45 0.19 6.15
C ALA A 140 7.88 0.41 6.63
N PRO A 141 8.29 1.65 6.94
CA PRO A 141 9.63 1.93 7.46
C PRO A 141 9.74 1.68 8.97
N ARG A 142 8.63 1.41 9.65
CA ARG A 142 8.56 1.24 11.10
C ARG A 142 7.32 0.45 11.52
N ARG A 143 7.40 -0.12 12.72
CA ARG A 143 6.33 -0.83 13.41
C ARG A 143 6.35 -0.46 14.88
N THR A 144 5.19 -0.15 15.45
CA THR A 144 5.02 -0.07 16.90
C THR A 144 4.60 -1.45 17.41
N ALA A 145 5.36 -2.01 18.35
CA ALA A 145 5.05 -3.28 18.98
C ALA A 145 4.02 -3.12 20.11
N PRO A 146 3.40 -4.22 20.57
CA PRO A 146 2.36 -4.16 21.61
C PRO A 146 2.83 -3.55 22.94
N ASP A 147 4.12 -3.65 23.24
CA ASP A 147 4.77 -3.05 24.42
C ASP A 147 5.05 -1.54 24.26
N GLY A 148 4.73 -0.96 23.10
CA GLY A 148 5.00 0.43 22.76
C GLY A 148 6.37 0.67 22.10
N THR A 149 7.23 -0.34 21.99
CA THR A 149 8.55 -0.22 21.37
C THR A 149 8.40 0.07 19.87
N VAL A 150 9.08 1.09 19.36
CA VAL A 150 9.05 1.46 17.93
C VAL A 150 10.29 0.93 17.23
N TYR A 151 10.10 -0.10 16.42
CA TYR A 151 11.13 -0.64 15.54
C TYR A 151 11.18 0.13 14.22
N ARG A 152 12.37 0.33 13.66
CA ARG A 152 12.60 1.00 12.38
C ARG A 152 13.42 0.08 11.48
N SER A 153 12.95 -0.14 10.26
CA SER A 153 13.68 -0.92 9.27
C SER A 153 14.78 -0.09 8.63
N VAL A 154 15.88 -0.73 8.28
CA VAL A 154 16.96 -0.13 7.48
C VAL A 154 17.15 -0.88 6.16
N LEU A 155 17.64 -0.18 5.14
CA LEU A 155 18.14 -0.77 3.91
C LEU A 155 19.67 -0.67 3.95
N LYS A 156 20.29 -1.65 4.61
CA LYS A 156 21.74 -1.78 4.81
C LYS A 156 22.16 -3.21 4.48
N THR A 157 23.46 -3.42 4.26
CA THR A 157 23.99 -4.78 4.03
C THR A 157 24.13 -5.55 5.34
N THR A 158 24.27 -6.87 5.23
CA THR A 158 24.78 -7.70 6.33
C THR A 158 26.29 -7.88 6.17
N GLY A 159 27.04 -7.75 7.26
CA GLY A 159 28.49 -7.97 7.26
C GLY A 159 29.32 -6.76 6.80
N LYS A 160 29.50 -6.55 5.49
CA LYS A 160 30.40 -5.51 4.94
C LYS A 160 29.64 -4.47 4.13
N GLU A 161 30.19 -3.27 4.04
CA GLU A 161 29.65 -2.24 3.16
C GLU A 161 29.65 -2.66 1.69
N TYR A 162 28.76 -2.06 0.91
CA TYR A 162 28.58 -2.34 -0.51
C TYR A 162 28.54 -1.06 -1.31
N THR A 163 29.42 -0.93 -2.30
CA THR A 163 29.45 0.19 -3.25
C THR A 163 28.95 -0.27 -4.60
N ASN A 164 28.01 0.47 -5.18
CA ASN A 164 27.55 0.23 -6.55
C ASN A 164 27.04 1.52 -7.20
N LYS A 165 26.86 1.44 -8.52
CA LYS A 165 26.23 2.47 -9.34
C LYS A 165 24.73 2.56 -9.03
N THR A 166 24.22 3.78 -9.07
CA THR A 166 22.80 4.14 -8.97
C THR A 166 22.49 5.28 -9.94
N ILE A 167 21.22 5.59 -10.11
CA ILE A 167 20.76 6.74 -10.91
C ILE A 167 20.25 7.85 -10.00
N ASN A 168 20.78 9.06 -10.18
CA ASN A 168 20.22 10.25 -9.55
C ASN A 168 19.10 10.81 -10.42
N LEU A 169 17.85 10.60 -10.04
CA LEU A 169 16.67 11.07 -10.81
C LEU A 169 16.53 12.59 -10.88
N MET A 170 17.28 13.36 -10.09
CA MET A 170 17.28 14.82 -10.17
C MET A 170 18.23 15.34 -11.27
N THR A 171 19.36 14.67 -11.49
CA THR A 171 20.37 15.06 -12.48
C THR A 171 20.36 14.17 -13.72
N ASN A 172 19.67 13.03 -13.67
CA ASN A 172 19.69 11.95 -14.67
C ASN A 172 21.09 11.38 -14.94
N GLU A 173 21.95 11.41 -13.92
CA GLU A 173 23.32 10.91 -14.01
C GLU A 173 23.48 9.59 -13.25
N ILE A 174 24.45 8.80 -13.70
CA ILE A 174 24.93 7.64 -12.97
C ILE A 174 25.91 8.14 -11.89
N SER A 175 25.65 7.77 -10.64
CA SER A 175 26.55 8.04 -9.51
C SER A 175 26.86 6.74 -8.78
N GLU A 176 27.89 6.72 -7.94
CA GLU A 176 28.13 5.61 -7.02
C GLU A 176 27.55 5.92 -5.63
N VAL A 177 27.10 4.88 -4.93
CA VAL A 177 26.64 4.95 -3.55
C VAL A 177 27.23 3.80 -2.76
N THR A 178 27.69 4.09 -1.55
CA THR A 178 28.14 3.07 -0.58
C THR A 178 27.08 2.92 0.51
N ILE A 179 26.61 1.69 0.70
CA ILE A 179 25.66 1.30 1.74
C ILE A 179 26.45 0.61 2.86
N PRO A 180 26.41 1.10 4.11
CA PRO A 180 27.13 0.47 5.21
C PRO A 180 26.46 -0.82 5.68
N ALA A 181 27.21 -1.61 6.45
CA ALA A 181 26.67 -2.77 7.16
C ALA A 181 25.73 -2.35 8.29
N ALA A 182 24.66 -3.13 8.48
CA ALA A 182 23.73 -2.98 9.60
C ALA A 182 24.34 -3.51 10.90
N THR A 183 23.97 -2.92 12.03
CA THR A 183 24.21 -3.54 13.34
C THR A 183 23.22 -4.69 13.59
N GLU A 184 23.53 -5.57 14.54
CA GLU A 184 22.59 -6.64 14.97
C GLU A 184 21.23 -6.09 15.41
N GLU A 185 21.22 -4.92 16.06
CA GLU A 185 19.98 -4.25 16.45
C GLU A 185 19.16 -3.80 15.23
N GLU A 186 19.81 -3.23 14.22
CA GLU A 186 19.17 -2.79 12.98
C GLU A 186 18.62 -3.97 12.16
N ILE A 187 19.35 -5.09 12.13
CA ILE A 187 18.90 -6.34 11.50
C ILE A 187 17.64 -6.83 12.22
N ASN A 188 17.69 -6.96 13.54
CA ASN A 188 16.55 -7.41 14.35
C ASN A 188 15.34 -6.47 14.20
N ALA A 189 15.54 -5.16 14.24
CA ALA A 189 14.47 -4.18 14.03
C ALA A 189 13.86 -4.30 12.63
N THR A 190 14.68 -4.54 11.60
CA THR A 190 14.20 -4.75 10.22
C THR A 190 13.35 -6.02 10.11
N VAL A 191 13.78 -7.13 10.74
CA VAL A 191 12.98 -8.35 10.84
C VAL A 191 11.66 -8.11 11.59
N LYS A 192 11.66 -7.33 12.67
CA LYS A 192 10.43 -6.99 13.40
C LYS A 192 9.45 -6.16 12.57
N VAL A 193 9.94 -5.30 11.67
CA VAL A 193 9.09 -4.46 10.82
C VAL A 193 8.61 -5.20 9.58
N MET A 194 9.51 -5.85 8.83
CA MET A 194 9.24 -6.38 7.49
C MET A 194 9.23 -7.92 7.41
N GLY A 195 9.47 -8.60 8.52
CA GLY A 195 9.27 -10.05 8.64
C GLY A 195 7.78 -10.43 8.73
N GLY A 196 7.53 -11.70 9.06
CA GLY A 196 6.20 -12.27 9.27
C GLY A 196 5.53 -11.84 10.57
#